data_AF-W1WED6-F1
#
_entry.id   AF-W1WED6-F1
#
_cell.length_a   1.000
_cell.length_b   1.000
_cell.length_c   1.000
_cell.angle_alpha   90.00
_cell.angle_beta   90.00
_cell.angle_gamma   90.00
#
_symmetry.space_group_name_H-M   'P 1'
#
loop_
_entity.id
_entity.type
_entity.pdbx_description
1 polymer ?
#
loop_
_entity_poly.entity_id
_entity_poly.type
_entity_poly.pdbx_seq_one_letter_code
_entity_poly.pdbx_strand_id
1 'polypeptide(L)' 'MANDKTFPEVKTNPLTEAAKKRLSRSMMFVPGNTPKMINSADIHGADSIMIDIEDSVPITEKDTARLL' A
#
# COMPACT_ATOMS: atom_id res chain seq x y z
N MET A 1 -3.08 -3.83 -37.22
CA MET A 1 -4.11 -4.41 -36.36
C MET A 1 -3.70 -4.08 -34.93
N ALA A 2 -4.42 -3.16 -34.28
CA ALA A 2 -4.11 -2.75 -32.92
C ALA A 2 -4.37 -3.93 -31.98
N ASN A 3 -3.36 -4.32 -31.19
CA ASN A 3 -3.54 -5.30 -30.14
C ASN A 3 -4.55 -4.74 -29.13
N ASP A 4 -5.70 -5.38 -29.10
CA ASP A 4 -6.71 -5.27 -28.06
C ASP A 4 -6.06 -5.64 -26.71
N LYS A 5 -5.49 -4.65 -26.03
CA LYS A 5 -5.15 -4.75 -24.61
C LYS A 5 -6.38 -4.36 -23.81
N THR A 6 -7.42 -5.17 -23.89
CA THR A 6 -8.50 -5.14 -22.91
C THR A 6 -7.90 -5.55 -21.58
N PHE A 7 -7.58 -4.56 -20.74
CA PHE A 7 -7.30 -4.81 -19.33
C PHE A 7 -8.50 -5.58 -18.76
N PRO A 8 -8.28 -6.66 -17.98
CA PRO A 8 -9.37 -7.39 -17.39
C PRO A 8 -10.24 -6.42 -16.61
N GLU A 9 -11.56 -6.49 -16.80
CA GLU A 9 -12.51 -5.68 -16.03
C GLU A 9 -12.20 -5.87 -14.55
N VAL A 10 -11.86 -4.77 -13.88
CA VAL A 10 -11.64 -4.76 -12.43
C VAL A 10 -12.99 -5.07 -11.80
N LYS A 11 -13.17 -6.31 -11.35
CA LYS A 11 -14.37 -6.70 -10.59
C LYS A 11 -14.43 -5.83 -9.34
N THR A 12 -15.31 -4.85 -9.32
CA THR A 12 -15.52 -3.98 -8.17
C THR A 12 -16.06 -4.82 -7.03
N ASN A 13 -15.28 -4.97 -5.96
CA ASN A 13 -15.77 -5.57 -4.74
C ASN A 13 -16.27 -4.47 -3.78
N PRO A 14 -17.14 -4.80 -2.82
CA PRO A 14 -17.70 -3.81 -1.89
C PRO A 14 -16.64 -3.02 -1.09
N LEU A 15 -15.47 -3.61 -0.82
CA LEU A 15 -14.38 -2.96 -0.10
C LEU A 15 -13.70 -1.89 -0.96
N THR A 16 -13.57 -2.12 -2.27
CA THR A 16 -12.99 -1.16 -3.22
C THR A 16 -13.83 0.12 -3.30
N GLU A 17 -15.16 -0.02 -3.38
CA GLU A 17 -16.05 1.13 -3.45
C GLU A 17 -16.13 1.90 -2.13
N ALA A 18 -16.09 1.18 -0.99
CA ALA A 18 -15.98 1.81 0.33
C ALA A 18 -14.66 2.59 0.50
N ALA A 19 -13.54 2.05 0.01
CA ALA A 19 -12.24 2.71 0.03
C ALA A 19 -12.23 3.98 -0.84
N LYS A 20 -12.76 3.92 -2.07
CA LYS A 20 -12.88 5.10 -2.96
C LYS A 20 -13.70 6.24 -2.35
N LYS A 21 -14.72 5.89 -1.54
CA LYS A 21 -15.57 6.88 -0.85
C LYS A 21 -14.89 7.49 0.39
N ARG A 22 -13.83 6.86 0.90
CA ARG A 22 -13.11 7.31 2.10
C ARG A 22 -12.23 8.51 1.76
N LEU A 23 -12.11 9.44 2.71
CA LEU A 23 -11.28 10.64 2.56
C LEU A 23 -9.78 10.24 2.52
N SER A 24 -9.00 10.81 1.61
CA SER A 24 -7.58 10.48 1.38
C SER A 24 -6.68 11.72 1.32
N ARG A 25 -6.65 12.52 2.40
CA ARG A 25 -5.85 13.76 2.48
C ARG A 25 -4.39 13.49 2.83
N SER A 26 -4.13 12.40 3.54
CA SER A 26 -2.81 12.03 4.03
C SER A 26 -2.51 10.56 3.78
N MET A 27 -1.27 10.29 3.38
CA MET A 27 -0.72 8.95 3.24
C MET A 27 0.57 8.90 4.05
N MET A 28 0.60 8.01 5.04
CA MET A 28 1.81 7.74 5.83
C MET A 28 2.61 6.63 5.17
N PHE A 29 3.85 6.91 4.82
CA PHE A 29 4.80 5.91 4.34
C PHE A 29 5.50 5.26 5.52
N VAL A 30 5.47 3.94 5.58
CA VAL A 30 6.04 3.14 6.67
C VAL A 30 6.98 2.09 6.06
N PRO A 31 8.27 2.04 6.44
CA PRO A 31 9.20 1.05 5.91
C PRO A 31 8.78 -0.38 6.27
N GLY A 32 8.67 -1.26 5.27
CA GLY A 32 8.23 -2.64 5.44
C GLY A 32 9.20 -3.53 6.24
N ASN A 33 10.47 -3.14 6.33
CA ASN A 33 11.50 -3.84 7.12
C ASN A 33 11.43 -3.53 8.63
N THR A 34 10.56 -2.62 9.08
CA THR A 34 10.56 -2.11 10.46
C THR A 34 9.24 -2.44 11.20
N PRO A 35 9.11 -3.64 11.81
CA PRO A 35 7.88 -4.09 12.47
C PRO A 35 7.35 -3.12 13.54
N LYS A 36 8.26 -2.47 14.27
CA LYS A 36 7.92 -1.49 15.30
C LYS A 36 7.09 -0.34 14.74
N MET A 37 7.44 0.16 13.56
CA MET A 37 6.73 1.29 12.93
C MET A 37 5.41 0.84 12.32
N ILE A 38 5.35 -0.36 11.73
CA ILE A 38 4.12 -0.95 11.21
C ILE A 38 3.09 -1.09 12.34
N ASN A 39 3.51 -1.64 13.49
CA ASN A 39 2.64 -1.87 14.64
C ASN A 39 2.14 -0.58 15.31
N SER A 40 2.78 0.58 15.08
CA SER A 40 2.33 1.87 15.60
C SER A 40 1.78 2.81 14.54
N ALA A 41 1.66 2.38 13.28
CA ALA A 41 1.26 3.27 12.18
C ALA A 41 -0.20 3.76 12.32
N ASP A 42 -1.06 2.93 12.90
CA ASP A 42 -2.50 3.17 13.05
C ASP A 42 -2.83 4.29 14.05
N ILE A 43 -2.01 4.49 15.09
CA ILE A 43 -2.24 5.50 16.12
C ILE A 43 -1.94 6.93 15.66
N HIS A 44 -1.31 7.12 14.50
CA HIS A 44 -0.89 8.43 14.02
C HIS A 44 -1.96 9.19 13.21
N GLY A 45 -3.14 8.60 13.00
CA GLY A 45 -4.30 9.30 12.44
C GLY A 45 -4.20 9.66 10.96
N ALA A 46 -3.36 8.96 10.18
CA ALA A 46 -3.33 9.11 8.73
C ALA A 46 -4.59 8.53 8.08
N ASP A 47 -5.02 9.11 6.96
CA ASP A 47 -6.17 8.60 6.21
C ASP A 47 -5.85 7.26 5.50
N SER A 48 -4.57 7.08 5.13
CA SER A 48 -4.03 5.87 4.51
C SER A 48 -2.61 5.58 4.98
N ILE A 49 -2.25 4.30 5.01
CA ILE A 49 -0.92 3.80 5.37
C ILE A 49 -0.38 3.04 4.15
N MET A 50 0.82 3.41 3.71
CA MET A 50 1.56 2.74 2.64
C MET A 50 2.74 2.02 3.26
N ILE A 51 2.72 0.69 3.22
CA ILE A 51 3.89 -0.12 3.61
C ILE A 51 4.86 -0.12 2.43
N ASP A 52 6.00 0.54 2.61
CA ASP A 52 6.98 0.77 1.57
C ASP A 52 7.99 -0.38 1.50
N ILE A 53 8.22 -0.86 0.28
CA ILE A 53 9.20 -1.90 -0.05
C ILE A 53 10.29 -1.34 -0.99
N GLU A 54 10.20 -0.07 -1.37
CA GLU A 54 11.07 0.62 -2.31
C GLU A 54 12.07 1.50 -1.54
N ASP A 55 12.05 2.81 -1.71
CA ASP A 55 13.18 3.67 -1.38
C ASP A 55 13.49 3.78 0.12
N SER A 56 12.54 3.47 1.01
CA SER A 56 12.81 3.45 2.46
C SER A 56 13.44 2.15 2.97
N VAL A 57 13.59 1.13 2.10
CA VAL A 57 14.13 -0.18 2.48
C VAL A 57 15.48 -0.43 1.82
N PRO A 58 16.56 -0.70 2.61
CA PRO A 58 17.86 -1.10 2.08
C PRO A 58 17.77 -2.31 1.16
N ILE A 59 18.63 -2.38 0.14
CA ILE A 59 18.59 -3.49 -0.83
C ILE A 59 18.77 -4.87 -0.18
N THR A 60 19.51 -4.94 0.92
CA THR A 60 19.75 -6.16 1.70
C THR A 60 18.55 -6.63 2.51
N GLU A 61 17.51 -5.81 2.63
CA GLU A 61 16.35 -6.06 3.50
C GLU A 61 15.02 -6.11 2.73
N LYS A 62 15.07 -6.10 1.40
CA LYS A 62 13.88 -6.19 0.54
C LYS A 62 13.06 -7.45 0.81
N ASP A 63 13.74 -8.58 1.03
CA ASP A 63 13.06 -9.83 1.33
C ASP A 63 12.35 -9.78 2.69
N THR A 64 13.00 -9.19 3.70
CA THR A 64 12.39 -8.97 5.01
C THR A 64 11.15 -8.07 4.91
N ALA A 65 11.25 -6.96 4.16
CA ALA A 65 10.14 -6.04 3.97
C ALA A 65 8.94 -6.65 3.22
N ARG A 66 9.15 -7.71 2.43
CA ARG A 66 8.11 -8.40 1.67
C ARG A 66 7.44 -9.55 2.44
N LEU A 67 8.11 -10.08 3.46
CA LEU A 67 7.67 -11.23 4.25
C LEU A 67 6.96 -10.83 5.56
N LEU A 68 7.22 -9.62 6.05
CA LEU A 68 6.50 -8.99 7.16
C LEU A 68 5.12 -8.51 6.72
#